data_AF-A0A3D1AUM2-F1
#
_entry.id   AF-A0A3D1AUM2-F1
#
_cell.length_a   1.000
_cell.length_b   1.000
_cell.length_c   1.000
_cell.angle_alpha   90.00
_cell.angle_beta   90.00
_cell.angle_gamma   90.00
#
_symmetry.space_group_name_H-M   'P 1'
#
loop_
_entity.id
_entity.type
_entity.pdbx_description
1 polymer ?
#
loop_
_entity_poly.entity_id
_entity_poly.type
_entity_poly.pdbx_seq_one_letter_code
_entity_poly.pdbx_strand_id
1 'polypeptide(L)'
;MLYPLTQARLINSRCLAGIDLEKLVYFASSVFWRACATKWWSLDHTVQLSFGPYEEHFRQFLLGHQLFADRAALLINVSGNTEPHIAAIYPYGGGRIQGARQYRFAIPGMAFWLHVGHIPTELRAACAYHSGILCLAPDLNEMYVRDMGSLLAKNAHGRS
;
A
#
# COMPACT_ATOMS: atom_id res chain seq x y z
N MET A 1 -14.85 -5.24 -6.68
CA MET A 1 -15.23 -5.72 -5.34
C MET A 1 -14.14 -5.27 -4.37
N LEU A 2 -14.49 -4.46 -3.36
CA LEU A 2 -13.58 -3.95 -2.32
C LEU A 2 -13.26 -5.05 -1.29
N TYR A 3 -12.76 -6.18 -1.77
CA TYR A 3 -12.43 -7.39 -1.00
C TYR A 3 -11.66 -7.18 0.34
N PRO A 4 -10.79 -6.17 0.50
CA PRO A 4 -9.95 -6.08 1.71
C PRO A 4 -10.73 -5.61 2.93
N LEU A 5 -11.58 -4.59 2.75
CA LEU A 5 -12.28 -3.97 3.87
C LEU A 5 -13.42 -4.85 4.38
N THR A 6 -14.00 -5.69 3.51
CA THR A 6 -15.14 -6.54 3.89
C THR A 6 -14.77 -7.69 4.83
N GLN A 7 -13.50 -8.09 4.87
CA GLN A 7 -13.01 -9.17 5.74
C GLN A 7 -12.07 -8.67 6.84
N ALA A 8 -11.47 -7.48 6.68
CA ALA A 8 -10.61 -6.90 7.69
C ALA A 8 -11.42 -6.29 8.85
N ARG A 9 -10.90 -6.46 10.08
CA ARG A 9 -11.39 -5.72 11.24
C ARG A 9 -10.71 -4.36 11.28
N LEU A 10 -11.48 -3.28 11.36
CA LEU A 10 -10.94 -1.93 11.50
C LEU A 10 -10.59 -1.66 12.96
N ILE A 11 -9.34 -1.30 13.20
CA ILE A 11 -8.80 -1.04 14.53
C ILE A 11 -8.40 0.43 14.62
N ASN A 12 -8.91 1.14 15.62
CA ASN A 12 -8.45 2.50 15.92
C ASN A 12 -7.08 2.41 16.61
N SER A 13 -6.01 2.70 15.87
CA SER A 13 -4.65 2.56 16.39
C SER A 13 -4.23 3.69 17.32
N ARG A 14 -4.94 4.83 17.32
CA ARG A 14 -4.67 5.94 18.25
C ARG A 14 -4.88 5.55 19.72
N CYS A 15 -5.62 4.47 19.97
CA CYS A 15 -5.89 3.94 21.30
C CYS A 15 -4.94 2.78 21.70
N LEU A 16 -4.01 2.38 20.82
CA LEU A 16 -3.12 1.24 21.06
C LEU A 16 -1.73 1.70 21.50
N ALA A 17 -1.33 1.29 22.70
CA ALA A 17 0.02 1.52 23.18
C ALA A 17 1.06 0.81 22.31
N GLY A 18 2.17 1.49 22.02
CA GLY A 18 3.29 0.94 21.25
C GLY A 18 3.14 1.03 19.72
N ILE A 19 2.03 1.55 19.21
CA ILE A 19 1.84 1.81 17.77
C ILE A 19 1.98 3.30 17.49
N ASP A 20 2.99 3.65 16.70
CA ASP A 20 3.17 5.00 16.18
C ASP A 20 2.69 5.04 14.72
N LEU A 21 1.42 5.42 14.54
CA LEU A 21 0.79 5.40 13.23
C LEU A 21 1.42 6.42 12.27
N GLU A 22 1.85 7.58 12.77
CA GLU A 22 2.49 8.60 11.96
C GLU A 22 3.80 8.09 11.37
N LYS A 23 4.61 7.39 12.17
CA LYS A 23 5.83 6.72 11.66
C LYS A 23 5.52 5.63 10.64
N LEU A 24 4.44 4.86 10.81
CA LEU A 24 4.03 3.85 9.83
C LEU A 24 3.57 4.47 8.51
N VAL A 25 2.80 5.57 8.57
CA VAL A 25 2.38 6.33 7.38
C VAL A 25 3.59 6.94 6.68
N TYR A 26 4.52 7.54 7.43
CA TYR A 26 5.75 8.11 6.89
C TYR A 26 6.60 7.03 6.22
N PHE A 27 6.82 5.90 6.90
CA PHE A 27 7.55 4.75 6.36
C PHE A 27 6.99 4.31 5.02
N ALA A 28 5.67 4.03 4.96
CA ALA A 28 5.03 3.55 3.75
C ALA A 28 5.06 4.57 2.61
N SER A 29 4.76 5.83 2.92
CA SER A 29 4.86 6.94 1.97
C SER A 29 6.27 7.06 1.40
N SER A 30 7.30 6.89 2.23
CA SER A 30 8.69 6.97 1.80
C SER A 30 9.08 5.85 0.83
N VAL A 31 8.58 4.63 1.07
CA VAL A 31 8.81 3.47 0.20
C VAL A 31 8.14 3.69 -1.15
N PHE A 32 6.87 4.12 -1.14
CA PHE A 32 6.13 4.43 -2.37
C PHE A 32 6.78 5.56 -3.17
N TRP A 33 7.17 6.66 -2.52
CA TRP A 33 7.82 7.78 -3.21
C TRP A 33 9.15 7.37 -3.86
N ARG A 34 10.01 6.61 -3.16
CA ARG A 34 11.27 6.11 -3.73
C ARG A 34 11.04 5.22 -4.95
N ALA A 35 9.96 4.43 -4.97
CA ALA A 35 9.61 3.60 -6.12
C ALA A 35 9.18 4.41 -7.36
N CYS A 36 8.83 5.70 -7.19
CA CYS A 36 8.54 6.64 -8.27
C CYS A 36 9.74 7.52 -8.64
N ALA A 37 10.56 7.90 -7.66
CA ALA A 37 11.60 8.92 -7.82
C ALA A 37 12.68 8.55 -8.85
N THR A 38 12.92 7.26 -9.05
CA THR A 38 13.89 6.78 -10.04
C THR A 38 13.53 5.40 -10.58
N LYS A 39 14.18 5.04 -11.69
CA LYS A 39 14.19 3.67 -12.22
C LYS A 39 15.05 2.79 -11.31
N TRP A 40 14.55 1.60 -10.99
CA TRP A 40 15.26 0.63 -10.18
C TRP A 40 15.16 -0.77 -10.79
N TRP A 41 16.14 -1.62 -10.50
CA TRP A 41 16.19 -2.97 -11.02
C TRP A 41 15.30 -3.89 -10.18
N SER A 42 14.31 -4.49 -10.84
CA SER A 42 13.54 -5.62 -10.32
C SER A 42 14.05 -6.91 -10.98
N LEU A 43 13.62 -8.07 -10.49
CA LEU A 43 14.11 -9.43 -10.84
C LEU A 43 14.78 -9.55 -12.21
N ASP A 44 14.07 -9.21 -13.30
CA ASP A 44 14.57 -9.30 -14.67
C ASP A 44 14.36 -8.04 -15.53
N HIS A 45 13.90 -6.93 -14.94
CA HIS A 45 13.61 -5.70 -15.69
C HIS A 45 13.69 -4.46 -14.82
N THR A 46 13.84 -3.31 -15.45
CA THR A 46 13.79 -2.01 -14.77
C THR A 46 12.35 -1.58 -14.53
N VAL A 47 12.03 -1.20 -13.30
CA VAL A 47 10.70 -0.74 -12.88
C VAL A 47 10.79 0.71 -12.40
N GLN A 48 9.75 1.47 -12.68
CA GLN A 48 9.47 2.75 -12.06
C GLN A 48 7.96 2.87 -11.92
N LEU A 49 7.47 3.07 -10.70
CA LEU A 49 6.06 3.38 -10.51
C LEU A 49 5.82 4.83 -10.95
N SER A 50 4.62 5.13 -11.44
CA SER A 50 4.21 6.52 -11.66
C SER A 50 2.89 6.77 -11.00
N PHE A 51 2.87 7.71 -10.06
CA PHE A 51 1.66 8.22 -9.42
C PHE A 51 1.13 9.45 -10.16
N GLY A 52 1.87 9.97 -11.14
CA GLY A 52 1.50 11.17 -11.88
C GLY A 52 1.55 12.39 -10.96
N PRO A 53 0.50 13.22 -10.88
CA PRO A 53 0.55 14.49 -10.14
C PRO A 53 0.76 14.31 -8.63
N TYR A 54 0.57 13.11 -8.08
CA TYR A 54 0.74 12.84 -6.65
C TYR A 54 2.20 12.64 -6.23
N GLU A 55 3.13 12.43 -7.17
CA GLU A 55 4.54 12.18 -6.87
C GLU A 55 5.19 13.35 -6.10
N GLU A 56 4.97 14.57 -6.58
CA GLU A 56 5.47 15.78 -5.94
C GLU A 56 4.80 16.02 -4.59
N HIS A 57 3.50 15.75 -4.47
CA HIS A 57 2.79 15.91 -3.21
C HIS A 57 3.33 14.96 -2.13
N PHE A 58 3.62 13.71 -2.49
CA PHE A 58 4.29 12.76 -1.59
C PHE A 58 5.69 13.23 -1.21
N ARG A 59 6.44 13.82 -2.14
CA ARG A 59 7.76 14.41 -1.83
C ARG A 59 7.65 15.51 -0.78
N GLN A 60 6.71 16.43 -0.96
CA GLN A 60 6.49 17.55 -0.03
C GLN A 60 5.99 17.08 1.33
N PHE A 61 5.10 16.09 1.36
CA PHE A 61 4.69 15.43 2.60
C PHE A 61 5.88 14.83 3.36
N LEU A 62 6.75 14.08 2.67
CA LEU A 62 7.94 13.47 3.28
C LEU A 62 8.98 14.50 3.77
N LEU A 63 8.99 15.69 3.19
CA LEU A 63 9.81 16.82 3.67
C LEU A 63 9.15 17.62 4.80
N GLY A 64 7.92 17.28 5.19
CA GLY A 64 7.17 18.02 6.21
C GLY A 64 6.62 19.37 5.72
N HIS A 65 6.61 19.62 4.41
CA HIS A 65 6.13 20.88 3.83
C HIS A 65 4.63 20.89 3.53
N GLN A 66 4.00 19.71 3.42
CA GLN A 66 2.57 19.56 3.16
C GLN A 66 1.98 18.40 3.97
N LEU A 67 0.66 18.45 4.19
CA LEU A 67 -0.08 17.31 4.72
C LEU A 67 -0.22 16.22 3.66
N PHE A 68 -0.67 15.03 4.08
CA PHE A 68 -0.96 13.94 3.16
C PHE A 68 -2.12 14.30 2.20
N ALA A 69 -2.10 13.77 0.97
CA ALA A 69 -3.07 14.14 -0.06
C ALA A 69 -4.50 13.67 0.27
N ASP A 70 -5.47 14.58 0.16
CA ASP A 70 -6.91 14.27 0.27
C ASP A 70 -7.39 13.24 -0.78
N ARG A 71 -6.75 13.26 -1.95
CA ARG A 71 -6.99 12.32 -3.06
C ARG A 71 -6.01 11.14 -3.05
N ALA A 72 -5.43 10.84 -1.88
CA ALA A 72 -4.68 9.64 -1.59
C ALA A 72 -5.27 8.94 -0.35
N ALA A 73 -5.27 7.61 -0.36
CA ALA A 73 -5.62 6.81 0.81
C ALA A 73 -4.59 5.70 0.98
N LEU A 74 -3.94 5.71 2.14
CA LEU A 74 -3.02 4.66 2.55
C LEU A 74 -3.75 3.72 3.52
N LEU A 75 -3.92 2.48 3.11
CA LEU A 75 -4.41 1.40 3.98
C LEU A 75 -3.21 0.59 4.45
N ILE A 76 -3.14 0.40 5.77
CA ILE A 76 -2.11 -0.41 6.42
C ILE A 76 -2.80 -1.65 6.96
N ASN A 77 -2.43 -2.79 6.38
CA ASN A 77 -2.98 -4.10 6.74
C ASN A 77 -1.97 -4.82 7.62
N VAL A 78 -2.43 -5.30 8.77
CA VAL A 78 -1.67 -6.13 9.70
C VAL A 78 -2.22 -7.54 9.62
N SER A 79 -1.32 -8.53 9.54
CA SER A 79 -1.71 -9.94 9.49
C SER A 79 -2.29 -10.38 10.83
N GLY A 80 -3.44 -11.05 10.78
CA GLY A 80 -4.00 -11.82 11.89
C GLY A 80 -3.57 -13.29 11.89
N ASN A 81 -2.73 -13.73 10.95
CA ASN A 81 -2.23 -15.10 10.88
C ASN A 81 -1.28 -15.34 12.08
N THR A 82 -1.38 -16.53 12.70
CA THR A 82 -0.43 -16.96 13.75
C THR A 82 0.99 -17.09 13.21
N GLU A 83 1.10 -17.49 11.95
CA GLU A 83 2.35 -17.60 11.19
C GLU A 83 2.27 -16.67 9.97
N PRO A 84 2.62 -15.38 10.12
CA PRO A 84 2.59 -14.45 9.02
C PRO A 84 3.68 -14.78 8.00
N HIS A 85 3.38 -14.55 6.73
CA HIS A 85 4.37 -14.69 5.66
C HIS A 85 5.59 -13.81 5.93
N ILE A 86 6.78 -14.39 5.73
CA ILE A 86 8.06 -13.77 6.10
C ILE A 86 8.78 -13.08 4.94
N ALA A 87 8.25 -13.15 3.71
CA ALA A 87 8.89 -12.47 2.59
C ALA A 87 8.42 -11.02 2.47
N ALA A 88 9.34 -10.15 2.06
CA ALA A 88 9.03 -8.80 1.61
C ALA A 88 8.69 -8.80 0.12
N ILE A 89 7.73 -7.97 -0.27
CA ILE A 89 7.36 -7.74 -1.67
C ILE A 89 7.63 -6.27 -1.97
N TYR A 90 8.49 -6.02 -2.95
CA TYR A 90 8.82 -4.68 -3.41
C TYR A 90 7.58 -3.93 -3.93
N PRO A 91 7.59 -2.58 -4.04
CA PRO A 91 6.45 -1.85 -4.56
C PRO A 91 6.05 -2.20 -6.00
N TYR A 92 4.77 -2.43 -6.24
CA TYR A 92 4.19 -2.71 -7.56
C TYR A 92 2.82 -2.06 -7.77
N GLY A 93 2.38 -2.01 -9.03
CA GLY A 93 1.03 -1.59 -9.39
C GLY A 93 -0.01 -2.69 -9.15
N GLY A 94 -1.02 -2.41 -8.32
CA GLY A 94 -2.12 -3.30 -7.95
C GLY A 94 -3.36 -3.21 -8.85
N GLY A 95 -3.30 -2.43 -9.94
CA GLY A 95 -4.42 -2.23 -10.86
C GLY A 95 -5.28 -1.00 -10.52
N ARG A 96 -6.58 -1.07 -10.79
CA ARG A 96 -7.54 0.00 -10.46
C ARG A 96 -8.72 -0.53 -9.67
N ILE A 97 -9.21 0.25 -8.72
CA ILE A 97 -10.43 0.00 -7.98
C ILE A 97 -11.36 1.20 -8.16
N GLN A 98 -12.48 0.99 -8.86
CA GLN A 98 -13.49 2.05 -9.09
C GLN A 98 -12.87 3.39 -9.56
N GLY A 99 -11.90 3.32 -10.48
CA GLY A 99 -11.21 4.48 -11.04
C GLY A 99 -9.93 4.90 -10.30
N ALA A 100 -9.81 4.63 -9.00
CA ALA A 100 -8.58 4.86 -8.25
C ALA A 100 -7.47 3.91 -8.69
N ARG A 101 -6.25 4.43 -8.87
CA ARG A 101 -5.08 3.60 -9.15
C ARG A 101 -4.51 3.09 -7.83
N GLN A 102 -4.12 1.81 -7.81
CA GLN A 102 -3.62 1.16 -6.61
C GLN A 102 -2.15 0.77 -6.77
N TYR A 103 -1.40 0.92 -5.68
CA TYR A 103 -0.03 0.43 -5.51
C TYR A 103 0.06 -0.33 -4.21
N ARG A 104 0.94 -1.33 -4.17
CA ARG A 104 1.08 -2.21 -3.01
C ARG A 104 2.54 -2.53 -2.78
N PHE A 105 2.89 -2.78 -1.52
CA PHE A 105 4.10 -3.47 -1.12
C PHE A 105 3.85 -4.20 0.19
N ALA A 106 4.79 -5.07 0.57
CA ALA A 106 4.66 -5.86 1.78
C ALA A 106 6.00 -6.05 2.50
N ILE A 107 5.90 -6.20 3.82
CA ILE A 107 6.97 -6.65 4.71
C ILE A 107 6.40 -7.76 5.60
N PRO A 108 7.22 -8.50 6.37
CA PRO A 108 6.71 -9.53 7.26
C PRO A 108 5.60 -9.03 8.18
N GLY A 109 4.44 -9.69 8.13
CA GLY A 109 3.27 -9.37 8.95
C GLY A 109 2.47 -8.12 8.54
N MET A 110 2.88 -7.37 7.50
CA MET A 110 2.18 -6.15 7.08
C MET A 110 2.13 -5.96 5.55
N ALA A 111 1.03 -5.38 5.08
CA ALA A 111 0.88 -4.95 3.69
C ALA A 111 0.34 -3.52 3.60
N PHE A 112 0.90 -2.75 2.67
CA PHE A 112 0.64 -1.33 2.54
C PHE A 112 0.06 -1.04 1.17
N TRP A 113 -1.13 -0.45 1.14
CA TRP A 113 -1.82 -0.20 -0.12
C TRP A 113 -2.13 1.27 -0.26
N LEU A 114 -1.59 1.84 -1.33
CA LEU A 114 -1.80 3.23 -1.68
C LEU A 114 -2.82 3.29 -2.82
N HIS A 115 -3.89 4.05 -2.59
CA HIS A 115 -4.88 4.41 -3.58
C HIS A 115 -4.73 5.89 -3.90
N VAL A 116 -4.74 6.25 -5.19
CA VAL A 116 -4.69 7.65 -5.63
C VAL A 116 -5.74 7.93 -6.70
N GLY A 117 -6.25 9.17 -6.73
CA GLY A 117 -7.25 9.61 -7.71
C GLY A 117 -8.67 9.61 -7.15
N HIS A 118 -9.61 9.06 -7.92
CA HIS A 118 -11.01 8.99 -7.51
C HIS A 118 -11.23 7.82 -6.54
N ILE A 119 -10.97 8.06 -5.26
CA ILE A 119 -11.00 7.04 -4.21
C ILE A 119 -12.43 6.87 -3.69
N PRO A 120 -12.97 5.63 -3.66
CA PRO A 120 -14.23 5.30 -3.00
C PRO A 120 -14.30 5.79 -1.55
N THR A 121 -15.49 6.20 -1.12
CA THR A 121 -15.71 6.79 0.21
C THR A 121 -15.25 5.86 1.33
N GLU A 122 -15.48 4.55 1.20
CA GLU A 122 -15.11 3.53 2.17
C GLU A 122 -13.60 3.42 2.33
N LEU A 123 -12.86 3.44 1.20
CA LEU A 123 -11.40 3.44 1.23
C LEU A 123 -10.84 4.74 1.82
N ARG A 124 -11.49 5.87 1.55
CA ARG A 124 -11.08 7.16 2.11
C ARG A 124 -11.28 7.19 3.62
N ALA A 125 -12.41 6.66 4.10
CA ALA A 125 -12.70 6.54 5.53
C ALA A 125 -11.70 5.62 6.26
N ALA A 126 -11.16 4.62 5.57
CA ALA A 126 -10.13 3.71 6.10
C ALA A 126 -8.68 4.23 5.94
N CYS A 127 -8.47 5.46 5.45
CA CYS A 127 -7.12 6.01 5.27
C CYS A 127 -6.42 6.19 6.63
N ALA A 128 -5.31 5.48 6.85
CA ALA A 128 -4.57 5.48 8.10
C ALA A 128 -4.20 6.89 8.58
N TYR A 129 -3.73 7.76 7.67
CA TYR A 129 -3.37 9.13 8.02
C TYR A 129 -4.57 9.95 8.52
N HIS A 130 -5.70 9.92 7.79
CA HIS A 130 -6.86 10.75 8.11
C HIS A 130 -7.66 10.21 9.30
N SER A 131 -7.91 8.89 9.35
CA SER A 131 -8.83 8.29 10.31
C SER A 131 -8.18 7.62 11.50
N GLY A 132 -6.86 7.37 11.48
CA GLY A 132 -6.21 6.63 12.56
C GLY A 132 -6.45 5.12 12.51
N ILE A 133 -6.92 4.58 11.38
CA ILE A 133 -7.35 3.18 11.26
C ILE A 133 -6.21 2.28 10.75
N LEU A 134 -6.07 1.11 11.38
CA LEU A 134 -5.37 -0.05 10.85
C LEU A 134 -6.38 -1.14 10.45
N CYS A 135 -6.07 -1.87 9.38
CA CYS A 135 -6.88 -3.01 8.94
C CYS A 135 -6.24 -4.31 9.47
N LEU A 136 -6.90 -5.03 10.38
CA LEU A 136 -6.47 -6.37 10.78
C LEU A 136 -7.08 -7.37 9.80
N ALA A 137 -6.26 -7.91 8.90
CA ALA A 137 -6.68 -8.87 7.89
C ALA A 137 -6.60 -10.30 8.44
N PRO A 138 -7.68 -11.10 8.38
CA PRO A 138 -7.70 -12.44 8.95
C PRO A 138 -6.74 -13.40 8.23
N ASP A 139 -6.59 -13.26 6.92
CA ASP A 139 -5.61 -14.00 6.13
C ASP A 139 -4.89 -13.08 5.14
N LEU A 140 -3.72 -12.60 5.54
CA LEU A 140 -2.85 -11.81 4.66
C LEU A 140 -1.97 -12.71 3.78
N ASN A 141 -1.77 -13.98 4.18
CA ASN A 141 -0.93 -14.94 3.47
C ASN A 141 -1.53 -15.34 2.13
N GLU A 142 -2.82 -15.65 2.09
CA GLU A 142 -3.55 -15.91 0.82
C GLU A 142 -3.35 -14.75 -0.17
N MET A 143 -3.34 -13.54 0.37
CA MET A 143 -3.18 -12.34 -0.42
C MET A 143 -1.78 -12.19 -1.02
N TYR A 144 -0.74 -12.53 -0.25
CA TYR A 144 0.63 -12.56 -0.76
C TYR A 144 0.80 -13.59 -1.87
N VAL A 145 0.26 -14.80 -1.69
CA VAL A 145 0.33 -15.86 -2.71
C VAL A 145 -0.30 -15.40 -4.02
N ARG A 146 -1.50 -14.81 -3.96
CA ARG A 146 -2.20 -14.29 -5.13
C ARG A 146 -1.42 -13.16 -5.82
N ASP A 147 -0.92 -12.20 -5.04
CA ASP A 147 -0.24 -11.05 -5.59
C ASP A 147 1.11 -11.45 -6.21
N MET A 148 1.88 -12.35 -5.56
CA MET A 148 3.09 -12.93 -6.13
C MET A 148 2.81 -13.71 -7.43
N GLY A 149 1.78 -14.55 -7.45
CA GLY A 149 1.38 -15.27 -8.68
C GLY A 149 1.10 -14.31 -9.83
N SER A 150 0.41 -13.20 -9.55
CA SER A 150 0.11 -12.18 -10.58
C SER A 150 1.35 -11.42 -11.07
N LEU A 151 2.33 -11.17 -10.20
CA LEU A 151 3.59 -10.52 -10.56
C LEU A 151 4.44 -11.44 -11.45
N LEU A 152 4.56 -12.71 -11.08
CA LEU A 152 5.28 -13.72 -11.87
C LEU A 152 4.63 -13.91 -13.24
N ALA A 153 3.29 -13.97 -13.30
CA ALA A 153 2.56 -14.12 -14.56
C ALA A 153 2.76 -12.91 -15.51
N LYS A 154 2.75 -11.67 -14.99
CA LYS A 154 2.99 -10.47 -15.81
C LYS A 154 4.40 -10.43 -16.38
N ASN A 155 5.39 -10.91 -15.63
CA ASN A 155 6.77 -10.99 -16.10
C ASN A 155 6.94 -12.06 -17.19
N ALA A 156 6.18 -13.16 -17.12
CA ALA A 156 6.23 -14.22 -18.13
C ALA A 156 5.66 -13.78 -19.50
N HIS A 157 4.64 -12.91 -19.53
CA HIS A 157 4.01 -12.44 -20.77
C HIS A 157 4.73 -11.25 -21.43
N GLY A 158 5.71 -10.63 -20.77
CA GLY A 158 6.55 -9.58 -21.35
C GLY A 158 7.72 -10.10 -22.20
N ARG A 159 7.76 -11.41 -22.49
CA ARG A 159 8.86 -12.11 -23.18
C ARG A 159 8.55 -12.59 -24.61
N SER A 160 7.45 -12.14 -25.23
CA SER A 160 7.11 -12.46 -26.63
C SER A 160 7.30 -11.27 -27.55
#